data_AF-A0A410RSF7-F1
#
_entry.id   AF-A0A410RSF7-F1
#
_cell.length_a   1.000
_cell.length_b   1.000
_cell.length_c   1.000
_cell.angle_alpha   90.00
_cell.angle_beta   90.00
_cell.angle_gamma   90.00
#
_symmetry.space_group_name_H-M   'P 1'
#
loop_
_entity.id
_entity.type
_entity.pdbx_description
1 polymer ?
#
loop_
_entity_poly.entity_id
_entity_poly.type
_entity_poly.pdbx_seq_one_letter_code
_entity_poly.pdbx_strand_id
1 'polypeptide(L)'
;MKKASKQAVFPALRVAPPPSQQRSLVGLKRLMHERNLDPHGLEATVYDTQGCVLSGALHEAADLPENTNPITEPGTGIIFNGDHNLLSLEVGGPVVAQSFDIYYLHWGFDSTHCVRLGSHANYFVTAALQGCSIFVTGDPASPTVYHLNANSAGANAPNDAARYQAKVQVMQARFNAARKVMGGSQESSASASMHDYMPGMLSTAGTAQLEYERGVSGASWYHVGTHAFRSFWKVDQDELIQFGTVFGVRESGRWSFYFQKRSRHDYRYKTWTSGRTRHSEWSAECHRFWPA
;
A
#
# COMPACT_ATOMS: atom_id res chain seq x y z
N MET A 1 -6.30 -30.06 24.78
CA MET A 1 -7.50 -29.52 24.12
C MET A 1 -7.08 -28.47 23.11
N LYS A 2 -7.47 -28.65 21.83
CA LYS A 2 -7.32 -27.65 20.77
C LYS A 2 -8.23 -26.45 21.07
N LYS A 3 -7.71 -25.22 20.99
CA LYS A 3 -8.55 -24.04 20.72
C LYS A 3 -8.06 -23.38 19.44
N ALA A 4 -8.69 -23.81 18.35
CA ALA A 4 -8.75 -23.04 17.13
C ALA A 4 -9.50 -21.74 17.44
N SER A 5 -8.86 -20.58 17.26
CA SER A 5 -9.57 -19.32 17.15
C SER A 5 -10.23 -19.29 15.77
N LYS A 6 -11.54 -19.50 15.75
CA LYS A 6 -12.36 -19.19 14.58
C LYS A 6 -12.33 -17.67 14.42
N GLN A 7 -11.51 -17.17 13.49
CA GLN A 7 -11.69 -15.83 12.95
C GLN A 7 -13.07 -15.78 12.31
N ALA A 8 -13.92 -14.87 12.78
CA ALA A 8 -15.19 -14.60 12.14
C ALA A 8 -14.87 -14.01 10.75
N VAL A 9 -15.14 -14.80 9.71
CA VAL A 9 -15.15 -14.32 8.33
C VAL A 9 -16.43 -13.50 8.19
N PHE A 10 -16.32 -12.19 8.33
CA PHE A 10 -17.39 -11.31 7.87
C PHE A 10 -17.47 -11.43 6.34
N PRO A 11 -18.68 -11.43 5.75
CA PRO A 11 -18.80 -11.37 4.30
C PRO A 11 -18.20 -10.05 3.85
N ALA A 12 -16.97 -10.09 3.32
CA ALA A 12 -16.46 -9.01 2.52
C ALA A 12 -17.50 -8.79 1.43
N LEU A 13 -18.17 -7.63 1.45
CA LEU A 13 -18.87 -7.13 0.27
C LEU A 13 -17.79 -7.03 -0.81
N ARG A 14 -17.67 -8.09 -1.60
CA ARG A 14 -16.84 -8.13 -2.79
C ARG A 14 -17.50 -7.19 -3.78
N VAL A 15 -17.25 -5.89 -3.63
CA VAL A 15 -17.35 -4.99 -4.77
C VAL A 15 -16.37 -5.57 -5.77
N ALA A 16 -16.89 -6.12 -6.86
CA ALA A 16 -16.04 -6.61 -7.94
C ALA A 16 -15.12 -5.44 -8.31
N PRO A 17 -13.79 -5.66 -8.41
CA PRO A 17 -12.89 -4.59 -8.82
C PRO A 17 -13.45 -3.98 -10.11
N PRO A 18 -13.43 -2.64 -10.25
CA PRO A 18 -13.97 -1.98 -11.43
C PRO A 18 -13.35 -2.66 -12.67
N PRO A 19 -14.13 -2.83 -13.74
CA PRO A 19 -13.69 -3.53 -14.94
C PRO A 19 -12.67 -2.67 -15.68
N SER A 20 -11.46 -2.56 -15.13
CA SER A 20 -10.29 -2.39 -15.96
C SER A 20 -10.33 -3.58 -16.92
N GLN A 21 -10.46 -3.32 -18.21
CA GLN A 21 -10.30 -4.38 -19.20
C GLN A 21 -8.86 -4.89 -19.04
N GLN A 22 -8.69 -5.93 -18.23
CA GLN A 22 -7.45 -6.63 -18.05
C GLN A 22 -7.14 -7.31 -19.37
N ARG A 23 -6.42 -6.61 -20.25
CA ARG A 23 -5.70 -7.27 -21.33
C ARG A 23 -4.46 -7.85 -20.70
N SER A 24 -4.56 -9.07 -20.17
CA SER A 24 -3.37 -9.87 -19.96
C SER A 24 -2.67 -9.94 -21.31
N LEU A 25 -1.50 -9.32 -21.43
CA LEU A 25 -0.65 -9.54 -22.58
C LEU A 25 -0.18 -10.99 -22.47
N VAL A 26 -0.96 -11.92 -23.01
CA VAL A 26 -0.55 -13.31 -23.28
C VAL A 26 0.80 -13.31 -24.02
N GLY A 27 1.08 -12.24 -24.78
CA GLY A 27 2.36 -11.96 -25.41
C GLY A 27 3.52 -11.73 -24.47
N LEU A 28 3.36 -11.12 -23.28
CA LEU A 28 4.48 -10.84 -22.36
C LEU A 28 4.95 -12.11 -21.64
N LYS A 29 4.02 -12.95 -21.18
CA LYS A 29 4.35 -14.28 -20.62
C LYS A 29 5.10 -15.13 -21.66
N ARG A 30 4.61 -15.13 -22.91
CA ARG A 30 5.26 -15.80 -24.03
C ARG A 30 6.64 -15.19 -24.37
N LEU A 31 6.78 -13.87 -24.44
CA LEU A 31 8.05 -13.17 -24.71
C LEU A 31 9.07 -13.41 -23.61
N MET A 32 8.65 -13.38 -22.34
CA MET A 32 9.51 -13.63 -21.18
C MET A 32 9.97 -15.09 -21.16
N HIS A 33 9.06 -16.03 -21.47
CA HIS A 33 9.39 -17.44 -21.62
C HIS A 33 10.33 -17.71 -22.81
N GLU A 34 10.03 -17.19 -24.00
CA GLU A 34 10.84 -17.35 -25.22
C GLU A 34 12.24 -16.75 -25.07
N ARG A 35 12.40 -15.69 -24.27
CA ARG A 35 13.72 -15.08 -23.98
C ARG A 35 14.40 -15.66 -22.75
N ASN A 36 13.83 -16.69 -22.12
CA ASN A 36 14.32 -17.31 -20.89
C ASN A 36 14.54 -16.29 -19.75
N LEU A 37 13.76 -15.21 -19.75
CA LEU A 37 13.85 -14.12 -18.78
C LEU A 37 13.02 -14.39 -17.52
N ASP A 38 12.23 -15.46 -17.53
CA ASP A 38 11.37 -15.85 -16.42
C ASP A 38 11.19 -17.38 -16.37
N PRO A 39 12.13 -18.09 -15.72
CA PRO A 39 12.08 -19.53 -15.58
C PRO A 39 10.96 -20.01 -14.63
N HIS A 40 10.26 -19.11 -13.94
CA HIS A 40 9.22 -19.44 -12.97
C HIS A 40 7.80 -19.08 -13.44
N GLY A 41 7.63 -18.51 -14.64
CA GLY A 41 6.32 -18.25 -15.25
C GLY A 41 5.52 -17.13 -14.56
N LEU A 42 6.22 -16.15 -14.00
CA LEU A 42 5.67 -15.01 -13.28
C LEU A 42 4.87 -14.09 -14.21
N GLU A 43 3.64 -13.84 -13.80
CA GLU A 43 2.68 -13.11 -14.61
C GLU A 43 2.97 -11.61 -14.53
N ALA A 44 3.34 -11.05 -15.68
CA ALA A 44 3.36 -9.61 -15.87
C ALA A 44 2.10 -9.18 -16.62
N THR A 45 1.27 -8.37 -15.96
CA THR A 45 0.05 -7.78 -16.52
C THR A 45 0.36 -6.35 -16.96
N VAL A 46 0.29 -6.11 -18.27
CA VAL A 46 0.41 -4.76 -18.83
C VAL A 46 -0.99 -4.27 -19.14
N TYR A 47 -1.38 -3.18 -18.51
CA TYR A 47 -2.69 -2.61 -18.74
C TYR A 47 -2.67 -1.69 -19.96
N ASP A 48 -3.79 -1.70 -20.68
CA ASP A 48 -4.10 -0.62 -21.61
C ASP A 48 -4.24 0.70 -20.83
N THR A 49 -3.71 1.79 -21.39
CA THR A 49 -3.69 3.09 -20.73
C THR A 49 -5.11 3.56 -20.39
N GLN A 50 -6.06 3.45 -21.32
CA GLN A 50 -7.45 3.85 -21.06
C GLN A 50 -8.15 2.89 -20.10
N GLY A 51 -7.83 1.60 -20.18
CA GLY A 51 -8.35 0.58 -19.28
C GLY A 51 -7.99 0.78 -17.79
N CYS A 52 -7.01 1.65 -17.47
CA CYS A 52 -6.67 2.01 -16.08
C CYS A 52 -7.30 3.32 -15.60
N VAL A 53 -8.00 4.05 -16.46
CA VAL A 53 -8.62 5.32 -16.07
C VAL A 53 -9.95 5.01 -15.41
N LEU A 54 -10.05 5.40 -14.15
CA LEU A 54 -11.23 5.24 -13.33
C LEU A 54 -11.69 6.61 -12.82
N SER A 55 -12.95 6.69 -12.41
CA SER A 55 -13.45 7.84 -11.67
C SER A 55 -12.96 7.78 -10.22
N GLY A 56 -12.40 8.87 -9.71
CA GLY A 56 -12.00 9.05 -8.33
C GLY A 56 -12.85 10.12 -7.62
N ALA A 57 -13.16 9.93 -6.35
CA ALA A 57 -13.81 10.93 -5.49
C ALA A 57 -13.13 10.97 -4.12
N LEU A 58 -13.00 12.18 -3.54
CA LEU A 58 -12.44 12.36 -2.21
C LEU A 58 -13.54 12.52 -1.17
N HIS A 59 -13.33 11.91 0.00
CA HIS A 59 -14.23 11.96 1.14
C HIS A 59 -13.44 12.23 2.42
N GLU A 60 -13.97 13.08 3.30
CA GLU A 60 -13.43 13.22 4.66
C GLU A 60 -13.90 12.05 5.51
N ALA A 61 -12.97 11.36 6.16
CA ALA A 61 -13.30 10.19 6.98
C ALA A 61 -14.15 10.57 8.20
N ALA A 62 -13.96 11.78 8.74
CA ALA A 62 -14.74 12.32 9.85
C ALA A 62 -16.23 12.48 9.54
N ASP A 63 -16.59 12.67 8.26
CA ASP A 63 -17.97 12.88 7.83
C ASP A 63 -18.71 11.57 7.52
N LEU A 64 -18.00 10.44 7.46
CA LEU A 64 -18.57 9.15 7.12
C LEU A 64 -19.01 8.41 8.39
N PRO A 65 -20.30 8.06 8.54
CA PRO A 65 -20.74 7.28 9.69
C PRO A 65 -20.10 5.89 9.64
N GLU A 66 -19.71 5.30 10.78
CA GLU A 66 -19.02 4.01 10.86
C GLU A 66 -19.68 2.87 10.06
N ASN A 67 -21.01 2.94 9.88
CA ASN A 67 -21.81 1.90 9.25
C ASN A 67 -22.18 2.17 7.78
N THR A 68 -21.78 3.31 7.21
CA THR A 68 -22.15 3.73 5.85
C THR A 68 -20.89 3.93 5.03
N ASN A 69 -20.75 3.19 3.93
CA ASN A 69 -19.60 3.24 3.03
C ASN A 69 -18.27 3.13 3.80
N PRO A 70 -17.99 1.96 4.42
CA PRO A 70 -16.78 1.79 5.21
C PRO A 70 -15.56 2.09 4.33
N ILE A 71 -14.76 3.07 4.74
CA ILE A 71 -13.45 3.31 4.14
C ILE A 71 -12.59 2.14 4.54
N THR A 72 -12.28 1.28 3.57
CA THR A 72 -11.39 0.15 3.77
C THR A 72 -10.16 0.28 2.91
N GLU A 73 -9.01 -0.04 3.48
CA GLU A 73 -7.80 -0.21 2.70
C GLU A 73 -7.84 -1.60 2.04
N PRO A 74 -7.59 -1.69 0.72
CA PRO A 74 -7.61 -2.96 0.02
C PRO A 74 -6.69 -3.99 0.71
N GLY A 75 -7.28 -5.08 1.18
CA GLY A 75 -6.55 -6.22 1.75
C GLY A 75 -6.30 -6.20 3.26
N THR A 76 -6.57 -5.10 3.97
CA THR A 76 -6.35 -5.04 5.43
C THR A 76 -7.65 -5.28 6.22
N GLY A 77 -8.81 -4.99 5.63
CA GLY A 77 -10.12 -5.07 6.30
C GLY A 77 -10.29 -4.02 7.41
N ILE A 78 -9.36 -3.08 7.52
CA ILE A 78 -9.38 -2.01 8.50
C ILE A 78 -10.35 -0.92 8.03
N ILE A 79 -11.24 -0.50 8.92
CA ILE A 79 -12.20 0.59 8.69
C ILE A 79 -11.66 1.88 9.32
N PHE A 80 -11.77 3.01 8.60
CA PHE A 80 -11.22 4.31 9.00
C PHE A 80 -12.27 5.41 9.22
N ASN A 81 -13.56 5.07 9.15
CA ASN A 81 -14.64 6.02 9.37
C ASN A 81 -14.53 6.68 10.75
N GLY A 82 -14.77 7.99 10.82
CA GLY A 82 -14.64 8.79 12.04
C GLY A 82 -13.21 9.22 12.38
N ASP A 83 -12.18 8.76 11.66
CA ASP A 83 -10.82 9.24 11.86
C ASP A 83 -10.70 10.71 11.38
N HIS A 84 -10.15 11.58 12.22
CA HIS A 84 -9.90 12.98 11.85
C HIS A 84 -8.64 13.12 10.98
N ASN A 85 -8.58 14.20 10.19
CA ASN A 85 -7.44 14.52 9.31
C ASN A 85 -7.12 13.44 8.27
N LEU A 86 -8.09 12.60 7.92
CA LEU A 86 -7.96 11.56 6.92
C LEU A 86 -8.90 11.85 5.75
N LEU A 87 -8.30 11.92 4.56
CA LEU A 87 -9.04 11.91 3.29
C LEU A 87 -9.01 10.50 2.72
N SER A 88 -10.17 9.99 2.34
CA SER A 88 -10.34 8.75 1.60
C SER A 88 -10.50 9.04 0.12
N LEU A 89 -9.80 8.28 -0.72
CA LEU A 89 -9.99 8.29 -2.16
C LEU A 89 -10.79 7.05 -2.56
N GLU A 90 -12.05 7.24 -2.92
CA GLU A 90 -12.87 6.22 -3.55
C GLU A 90 -12.53 6.15 -5.04
N VAL A 91 -12.22 4.95 -5.56
CA VAL A 91 -11.84 4.74 -6.95
C VAL A 91 -12.76 3.71 -7.60
N GLY A 92 -13.30 4.04 -8.77
CA GLY A 92 -14.20 3.18 -9.54
C GLY A 92 -15.65 3.21 -9.07
N GLY A 93 -16.02 4.16 -8.20
CA GLY A 93 -17.40 4.42 -7.82
C GLY A 93 -18.20 5.13 -8.93
N PRO A 94 -19.52 5.37 -8.71
CA PRO A 94 -20.33 6.17 -9.61
C PRO A 94 -19.75 7.58 -9.80
N VAL A 95 -19.84 8.12 -11.02
CA VAL A 95 -19.41 9.50 -11.29
C VAL A 95 -20.36 10.46 -10.56
N VAL A 96 -19.80 11.27 -9.66
CA VAL A 96 -20.48 12.33 -8.93
C VAL A 96 -19.94 13.70 -9.34
N ALA A 97 -20.56 14.79 -8.90
CA ALA A 97 -20.17 16.15 -9.31
C ALA A 97 -18.71 16.51 -8.97
N GLN A 98 -18.15 15.88 -7.92
CA GLN A 98 -16.77 16.06 -7.46
C GLN A 98 -15.80 14.98 -7.98
N SER A 99 -16.25 14.14 -8.89
CA SER A 99 -15.41 13.08 -9.46
C SER A 99 -14.37 13.63 -10.43
N PHE A 100 -13.23 12.95 -10.52
CA PHE A 100 -12.17 13.25 -11.48
C PHE A 100 -11.56 11.96 -12.05
N ASP A 101 -10.95 12.05 -13.23
CA ASP A 101 -10.27 10.91 -13.83
C ASP A 101 -8.93 10.64 -13.15
N ILE A 102 -8.67 9.37 -12.83
CA ILE A 102 -7.44 8.90 -12.20
C ILE A 102 -6.96 7.60 -12.84
N TYR A 103 -5.65 7.50 -13.08
CA TYR A 103 -5.04 6.21 -13.38
C TYR A 103 -4.89 5.39 -12.09
N TYR A 104 -5.45 4.19 -12.08
CA TYR A 104 -5.31 3.28 -10.94
C TYR A 104 -4.50 2.03 -11.33
N LEU A 105 -3.45 1.75 -10.56
CA LEU A 105 -2.63 0.55 -10.74
C LEU A 105 -2.82 -0.44 -9.57
N HIS A 106 -3.56 -1.50 -9.86
CA HIS A 106 -3.79 -2.62 -8.95
C HIS A 106 -2.51 -3.45 -8.71
N TRP A 107 -2.56 -4.38 -7.76
CA TRP A 107 -1.47 -5.32 -7.45
C TRP A 107 -1.95 -6.77 -7.57
N GLY A 108 -1.03 -7.73 -7.53
CA GLY A 108 -1.40 -9.13 -7.46
C GLY A 108 -0.42 -9.92 -6.62
N PHE A 109 -0.84 -11.13 -6.23
CA PHE A 109 0.04 -12.02 -5.49
C PHE A 109 1.16 -12.49 -6.41
N ASP A 110 2.41 -12.22 -6.03
CA ASP A 110 3.60 -12.63 -6.80
C ASP A 110 3.61 -12.20 -8.27
N SER A 111 3.04 -11.05 -8.60
CA SER A 111 2.93 -10.57 -9.98
C SER A 111 3.62 -9.23 -10.21
N THR A 112 3.77 -8.89 -11.48
CA THR A 112 4.16 -7.56 -11.95
C THR A 112 2.97 -6.92 -12.65
N HIS A 113 2.55 -5.74 -12.25
CA HIS A 113 1.51 -4.96 -12.90
C HIS A 113 2.13 -3.70 -13.45
N CYS A 114 1.87 -3.31 -14.70
CA CYS A 114 2.38 -2.05 -15.21
C CYS A 114 1.47 -1.37 -16.22
N VAL A 115 1.59 -0.05 -16.30
CA VAL A 115 0.82 0.80 -17.21
C VAL A 115 1.70 1.94 -17.72
N ARG A 116 1.58 2.26 -19.00
CA ARG A 116 2.14 3.50 -19.56
C ARG A 116 1.11 4.60 -19.42
N LEU A 117 1.46 5.67 -18.72
CA LEU A 117 0.58 6.82 -18.53
C LEU A 117 0.59 7.70 -19.79
N GLY A 118 -0.56 8.31 -20.05
CA GLY A 118 -0.73 9.30 -21.11
C GLY A 118 -1.49 10.52 -20.60
N SER A 119 -2.28 11.15 -21.47
CA SER A 119 -3.01 12.39 -21.16
C SER A 119 -4.46 12.21 -20.72
N HIS A 120 -4.92 10.97 -20.51
CA HIS A 120 -6.32 10.69 -20.15
C HIS A 120 -6.71 11.06 -18.71
N ALA A 121 -5.73 11.27 -17.82
CA ALA A 121 -5.95 11.73 -16.46
C ALA A 121 -4.75 12.53 -15.98
N ASN A 122 -4.95 13.36 -14.95
CA ASN A 122 -3.88 14.16 -14.33
C ASN A 122 -3.39 13.59 -12.99
N TYR A 123 -4.05 12.53 -12.52
CA TYR A 123 -3.72 11.86 -11.27
C TYR A 123 -3.45 10.39 -11.52
N PHE A 124 -2.57 9.83 -10.71
CA PHE A 124 -2.25 8.40 -10.67
C PHE A 124 -2.21 7.96 -9.21
N VAL A 125 -2.68 6.75 -8.92
CA VAL A 125 -2.52 6.13 -7.59
C VAL A 125 -2.34 4.63 -7.73
N THR A 126 -1.51 4.05 -6.87
CA THR A 126 -1.40 2.60 -6.73
C THR A 126 -2.37 2.08 -5.69
N ALA A 127 -2.65 0.78 -5.71
CA ALA A 127 -3.08 0.11 -4.49
C ALA A 127 -2.07 0.34 -3.35
N ALA A 128 -2.53 0.20 -2.11
CA ALA A 128 -1.69 0.33 -0.92
C ALA A 128 -0.49 -0.63 -0.98
N LEU A 129 0.66 -0.12 -0.54
CA LEU A 129 1.92 -0.86 -0.53
C LEU A 129 2.11 -1.52 0.84
N GLN A 130 1.96 -2.84 0.85
CA GLN A 130 2.26 -3.69 2.00
C GLN A 130 3.23 -4.78 1.56
N GLY A 131 4.50 -4.41 1.46
CA GLY A 131 5.55 -5.33 1.02
C GLY A 131 5.79 -5.33 -0.49
N CYS A 132 5.16 -4.42 -1.21
CA CYS A 132 5.32 -4.22 -2.66
C CYS A 132 6.39 -3.15 -2.96
N SER A 133 6.86 -3.10 -4.20
CA SER A 133 7.72 -2.02 -4.69
C SER A 133 7.12 -1.40 -5.93
N ILE A 134 7.23 -0.08 -6.03
CA ILE A 134 6.85 0.68 -7.21
C ILE A 134 8.10 1.14 -7.94
N PHE A 135 8.08 1.02 -9.26
CA PHE A 135 9.11 1.57 -10.13
C PHE A 135 8.46 2.48 -11.16
N VAL A 136 9.13 3.57 -11.51
CA VAL A 136 8.72 4.49 -12.57
C VAL A 136 9.88 4.61 -13.54
N THR A 137 9.59 4.58 -14.83
CA THR A 137 10.60 4.75 -15.89
C THR A 137 10.08 5.53 -17.10
N GLY A 138 10.98 6.11 -17.89
CA GLY A 138 10.66 6.68 -19.21
C GLY A 138 10.60 8.21 -19.23
N ASP A 139 9.87 8.75 -20.20
CA ASP A 139 9.68 10.21 -20.35
C ASP A 139 8.65 10.72 -19.32
N PRO A 140 8.92 11.79 -18.56
CA PRO A 140 7.91 12.47 -17.74
C PRO A 140 6.60 12.82 -18.43
N ALA A 141 6.55 13.00 -19.75
CA ALA A 141 5.29 13.20 -20.47
C ALA A 141 4.45 11.91 -20.61
N SER A 142 5.09 10.73 -20.56
CA SER A 142 4.45 9.42 -20.76
C SER A 142 5.19 8.27 -20.02
N PRO A 143 5.31 8.33 -18.67
CA PRO A 143 6.06 7.34 -17.91
C PRO A 143 5.38 5.98 -17.94
N THR A 144 6.17 4.93 -17.69
CA THR A 144 5.65 3.60 -17.38
C THR A 144 5.84 3.31 -15.90
N VAL A 145 4.75 2.97 -15.21
CA VAL A 145 4.75 2.67 -13.77
C VAL A 145 4.54 1.17 -13.58
N TYR A 146 5.28 0.59 -12.64
CA TYR A 146 5.23 -0.83 -12.30
C TYR A 146 4.90 -0.99 -10.82
N HIS A 147 3.94 -1.85 -10.51
CA HIS A 147 3.61 -2.33 -9.17
C HIS A 147 3.99 -3.80 -9.08
N LEU A 148 5.00 -4.11 -8.28
CA LEU A 148 5.50 -5.47 -8.14
C LEU A 148 5.29 -5.98 -6.73
N ASN A 149 4.98 -7.26 -6.66
CA ASN A 149 4.93 -8.02 -5.44
C ASN A 149 5.76 -9.31 -5.60
N ALA A 150 6.39 -9.74 -4.51
CA ALA A 150 7.16 -10.98 -4.43
C ALA A 150 6.91 -11.68 -3.08
N ASN A 151 5.64 -11.90 -2.74
CA ASN A 151 5.24 -12.54 -1.49
C ASN A 151 5.85 -13.90 -1.21
N SER A 152 6.10 -14.74 -2.22
CA SER A 152 6.76 -16.04 -2.04
C SER A 152 8.28 -15.93 -1.87
N ALA A 153 8.89 -14.80 -2.23
CA ALA A 153 10.32 -14.63 -2.12
C ALA A 153 10.75 -14.59 -0.64
N GLY A 154 11.79 -15.35 -0.33
CA GLY A 154 12.32 -15.44 1.03
C GLY A 154 11.46 -16.26 2.00
N ALA A 155 10.57 -17.13 1.52
CA ALA A 155 9.75 -18.00 2.37
C ALA A 155 10.58 -18.84 3.38
N ASN A 156 11.79 -19.22 3.00
CA ASN A 156 12.74 -19.99 3.82
C ASN A 156 13.86 -19.12 4.41
N ALA A 157 13.70 -17.79 4.42
CA ALA A 157 14.72 -16.89 4.94
C ALA A 157 14.86 -17.09 6.47
N PRO A 158 16.08 -16.95 7.03
CA PRO A 158 16.34 -17.21 8.44
C PRO A 158 15.72 -16.16 9.39
N ASN A 159 15.33 -15.00 8.87
CA ASN A 159 14.69 -13.91 9.61
C ASN A 159 13.97 -12.95 8.65
N ASP A 160 13.22 -12.00 9.21
CA ASP A 160 12.43 -11.03 8.45
C ASP A 160 13.28 -10.11 7.57
N ALA A 161 14.44 -9.64 8.06
CA ALA A 161 15.32 -8.79 7.28
C ALA A 161 15.81 -9.48 6.00
N ALA A 162 16.26 -10.74 6.12
CA ALA A 162 16.65 -11.58 4.99
C ALA A 162 15.46 -11.87 4.05
N ARG A 163 14.25 -12.07 4.61
CA ARG A 163 13.03 -12.24 3.81
C ARG A 163 12.75 -11.00 2.96
N TYR A 164 12.74 -9.81 3.56
CA TYR A 164 12.46 -8.56 2.85
C TYR A 164 13.55 -8.24 1.82
N GLN A 165 14.81 -8.49 2.13
CA GLN A 165 15.90 -8.34 1.17
C GLN A 165 15.70 -9.24 -0.06
N ALA A 166 15.32 -10.52 0.14
CA ALA A 166 15.01 -11.43 -0.94
C ALA A 166 13.82 -10.94 -1.79
N LYS A 167 12.76 -10.41 -1.15
CA LYS A 167 11.63 -9.79 -1.86
C LYS A 167 12.08 -8.63 -2.75
N VAL A 168 12.85 -7.68 -2.22
CA VAL A 168 13.35 -6.52 -2.98
C VAL A 168 14.18 -6.98 -4.18
N GLN A 169 15.08 -7.94 -4.00
CA GLN A 169 15.91 -8.47 -5.09
C GLN A 169 15.07 -9.11 -6.20
N VAL A 170 14.06 -9.91 -5.84
CA VAL A 170 13.15 -10.53 -6.82
C VAL A 170 12.33 -9.46 -7.56
N MET A 171 11.78 -8.46 -6.86
CA MET A 171 11.06 -7.36 -7.50
C MET A 171 11.98 -6.54 -8.42
N GLN A 172 13.21 -6.25 -8.01
CA GLN A 172 14.18 -5.55 -8.85
C GLN A 172 14.50 -6.33 -10.13
N ALA A 173 14.69 -7.65 -10.03
CA ALA A 173 14.94 -8.51 -11.18
C ALA A 173 13.75 -8.52 -12.15
N ARG A 174 12.52 -8.64 -11.62
CA ARG A 174 11.28 -8.57 -12.41
C ARG A 174 11.09 -7.22 -13.09
N PHE A 175 11.36 -6.12 -12.38
CA PHE A 175 11.33 -4.78 -12.96
C PHE A 175 12.33 -4.67 -14.13
N ASN A 176 13.57 -5.12 -13.93
CA ASN A 176 14.59 -5.10 -14.97
C ASN A 176 14.16 -5.90 -16.22
N ALA A 177 13.50 -7.04 -16.04
CA ALA A 177 12.95 -7.83 -17.14
C ALA A 177 11.78 -7.12 -17.84
N ALA A 178 10.78 -6.66 -17.08
CA ALA A 178 9.60 -6.01 -17.61
C ALA A 178 9.95 -4.69 -18.33
N ARG A 179 10.83 -3.88 -17.75
CA ARG A 179 11.33 -2.62 -18.34
C ARG A 179 11.94 -2.85 -19.72
N LYS A 180 12.78 -3.88 -19.87
CA LYS A 180 13.40 -4.22 -21.17
C LYS A 180 12.36 -4.53 -22.23
N VAL A 181 11.27 -5.22 -21.88
CA VAL A 181 10.19 -5.52 -22.83
C VAL A 181 9.36 -4.28 -23.17
N MET A 182 9.11 -3.42 -22.19
CA MET A 182 8.36 -2.17 -22.38
C MET A 182 9.18 -1.07 -23.08
N GLY A 183 10.47 -1.29 -23.35
CA GLY A 183 11.37 -0.32 -23.97
C GLY A 183 11.77 0.84 -23.05
N GLY A 184 11.75 0.65 -21.72
CA GLY A 184 12.12 1.69 -20.75
C GLY A 184 13.63 1.84 -20.56
N SER A 185 14.10 3.08 -20.31
CA SER A 185 15.52 3.37 -20.02
C SER A 185 15.85 3.22 -18.53
N GLN A 186 17.04 2.71 -18.21
CA GLN A 186 17.47 2.59 -16.81
C GLN A 186 17.78 3.96 -16.20
N GLU A 187 18.31 4.88 -17.02
CA GLU A 187 18.80 6.19 -16.60
C GLU A 187 17.67 7.10 -16.12
N SER A 188 16.45 6.94 -16.68
CA SER A 188 15.25 7.66 -16.26
C SER A 188 14.37 6.76 -15.39
N SER A 189 14.94 6.02 -14.44
CA SER A 189 14.18 5.15 -13.53
C SER A 189 14.38 5.53 -12.07
N ALA A 190 13.31 5.45 -11.28
CA ALA A 190 13.37 5.51 -9.83
C ALA A 190 12.40 4.50 -9.21
N SER A 191 12.55 4.26 -7.91
CA SER A 191 11.73 3.31 -7.17
C SER A 191 11.30 3.85 -5.82
N ALA A 192 10.12 3.43 -5.38
CA ALA A 192 9.68 3.48 -3.99
C ALA A 192 9.51 2.04 -3.49
N SER A 193 10.45 1.60 -2.67
CA SER A 193 10.55 0.25 -2.12
C SER A 193 10.11 0.24 -0.66
N MET A 194 9.97 -0.96 -0.10
CA MET A 194 9.67 -1.14 1.33
C MET A 194 10.63 -0.36 2.25
N HIS A 195 11.91 -0.23 1.87
CA HIS A 195 12.90 0.51 2.65
C HIS A 195 12.59 2.01 2.74
N ASP A 196 11.85 2.54 1.78
CA ASP A 196 11.55 3.97 1.70
C ASP A 196 10.31 4.32 2.53
N TYR A 197 9.24 3.52 2.42
CA TYR A 197 7.95 3.87 3.02
C TYR A 197 7.58 3.09 4.30
N MET A 198 8.30 2.02 4.65
CA MET A 198 8.07 1.26 5.89
C MET A 198 9.36 0.78 6.57
N PRO A 199 10.42 1.60 6.70
CA PRO A 199 11.73 1.15 7.20
C PRO A 199 11.66 0.52 8.60
N GLY A 200 10.74 1.00 9.46
CA GLY A 200 10.56 0.48 10.81
C GLY A 200 9.97 -0.93 10.85
N MET A 201 9.27 -1.38 9.80
CA MET A 201 8.62 -2.69 9.78
C MET A 201 9.48 -3.80 9.16
N LEU A 202 10.71 -3.49 8.75
CA LEU A 202 11.58 -4.44 8.02
C LEU A 202 12.51 -5.27 8.90
N SER A 203 12.59 -4.94 10.18
CA SER A 203 13.39 -5.71 11.12
C SER A 203 12.85 -5.53 12.53
N THR A 204 13.12 -6.50 13.39
CA THR A 204 12.78 -6.41 14.82
C THR A 204 13.37 -5.16 15.48
N ALA A 205 14.59 -4.76 15.11
CA ALA A 205 15.22 -3.54 15.61
C ALA A 205 14.50 -2.28 15.15
N GLY A 206 14.12 -2.21 13.87
CA GLY A 206 13.34 -1.09 13.33
C GLY A 206 11.96 -0.98 13.99
N THR A 207 11.32 -2.11 14.28
CA THR A 207 9.99 -2.13 14.92
C THR A 207 10.11 -1.66 16.36
N ALA A 208 11.11 -2.15 17.09
CA ALA A 208 11.40 -1.69 18.45
C ALA A 208 11.75 -0.19 18.51
N GLN A 209 12.47 0.34 17.50
CA GLN A 209 12.74 1.77 17.42
C GLN A 209 11.47 2.58 17.16
N LEU A 210 10.63 2.15 16.21
CA LEU A 210 9.37 2.81 15.90
C LEU A 210 8.42 2.81 17.11
N GLU A 211 8.37 1.68 17.81
CA GLU A 211 7.69 1.50 19.09
C GLU A 211 8.19 2.51 20.14
N TYR A 212 9.51 2.60 20.34
CA TYR A 212 10.13 3.56 21.25
C TYR A 212 9.81 5.02 20.89
N GLU A 213 9.94 5.41 19.62
CA GLU A 213 9.66 6.77 19.13
C GLU A 213 8.19 7.17 19.32
N ARG A 214 7.27 6.20 19.32
CA ARG A 214 5.83 6.42 19.49
C ARG A 214 5.34 6.17 20.91
N GLY A 215 6.22 5.81 21.85
CA GLY A 215 5.84 5.48 23.22
C GLY A 215 5.01 4.19 23.33
N VAL A 216 5.05 3.35 22.30
CA VAL A 216 4.42 2.03 22.24
C VAL A 216 5.45 1.02 22.72
N SER A 217 5.60 0.81 24.03
CA SER A 217 6.40 -0.34 24.45
C SER A 217 5.57 -1.58 24.21
N GLY A 218 5.88 -2.41 23.19
CA GLY A 218 5.21 -3.71 22.98
C GLY A 218 5.19 -4.61 24.24
N ALA A 219 6.01 -4.28 25.25
CA ALA A 219 5.74 -4.60 26.64
C ALA A 219 4.54 -3.79 27.18
N SER A 220 3.33 -4.33 26.95
CA SER A 220 2.10 -4.04 27.72
C SER A 220 2.33 -3.08 28.88
N TRP A 221 1.80 -1.85 28.82
CA TRP A 221 1.83 -0.86 29.89
C TRP A 221 1.30 -1.46 31.21
N TYR A 222 2.16 -2.17 31.93
CA TYR A 222 1.96 -2.69 33.26
C TYR A 222 2.94 -1.95 34.16
N HIS A 223 2.34 -1.13 35.03
CA HIS A 223 2.97 -0.49 36.16
C HIS A 223 3.89 0.70 35.84
N VAL A 224 3.27 1.87 35.66
CA VAL A 224 3.77 3.03 36.42
C VAL A 224 3.46 2.72 37.89
N GLY A 225 4.38 2.00 38.54
CA GLY A 225 4.28 1.67 39.95
C GLY A 225 4.40 2.93 40.79
N THR A 226 3.48 3.06 41.75
CA THR A 226 3.70 3.61 43.10
C THR A 226 4.26 5.04 43.11
N HIS A 227 3.45 6.09 43.18
CA HIS A 227 2.63 6.43 44.34
C HIS A 227 1.63 7.54 43.95
N ALA A 228 0.49 7.53 44.65
CA ALA A 228 -0.59 8.51 44.60
C ALA A 228 -1.55 8.43 43.40
N PHE A 229 -2.64 7.67 43.59
CA PHE A 229 -3.97 7.89 43.02
C PHE A 229 -4.05 8.62 41.66
N ARG A 230 -4.34 7.90 40.56
CA ARG A 230 -5.05 8.34 39.30
C ARG A 230 -4.39 8.00 37.94
N SER A 231 -3.96 6.76 37.70
CA SER A 231 -3.69 6.32 36.31
C SER A 231 -4.16 4.88 36.07
N PHE A 232 -5.49 4.71 35.96
CA PHE A 232 -6.18 3.43 35.76
C PHE A 232 -6.50 3.14 34.28
N TRP A 233 -5.57 3.41 33.37
CA TRP A 233 -5.77 3.12 31.95
C TRP A 233 -5.19 1.74 31.64
N LYS A 234 -6.05 0.73 31.46
CA LYS A 234 -5.61 -0.57 30.94
C LYS A 234 -5.66 -0.52 29.42
N VAL A 235 -4.51 -0.59 28.77
CA VAL A 235 -4.43 -0.75 27.31
C VAL A 235 -4.72 -2.21 26.97
N ASP A 236 -5.84 -2.45 26.29
CA ASP A 236 -6.32 -3.78 25.88
C ASP A 236 -5.83 -4.15 24.47
N GLN A 237 -5.37 -3.18 23.67
CA GLN A 237 -4.79 -3.35 22.33
C GLN A 237 -3.92 -2.12 22.04
N ASP A 238 -2.75 -2.35 21.46
CA ASP A 238 -1.81 -1.33 21.01
C ASP A 238 -1.12 -1.87 19.74
N GLU A 239 -1.44 -1.29 18.60
CA GLU A 239 -1.01 -1.76 17.29
C GLU A 239 -0.42 -0.60 16.47
N LEU A 240 0.82 -0.80 16.02
CA LEU A 240 1.55 0.14 15.18
C LEU A 240 1.77 -0.49 13.81
N ILE A 241 1.24 0.15 12.77
CA ILE A 241 1.31 -0.36 11.40
C ILE A 241 1.87 0.71 10.48
N GLN A 242 2.76 0.33 9.56
CA GLN A 242 3.22 1.21 8.48
C GLN A 242 2.77 0.70 7.12
N PHE A 243 2.33 1.63 6.28
CA PHE A 243 1.88 1.39 4.92
C PHE A 243 2.47 2.43 3.97
N GLY A 244 2.62 2.05 2.71
CA GLY A 244 2.95 2.98 1.64
C GLY A 244 1.74 3.22 0.74
N THR A 245 1.76 4.32 0.01
CA THR A 245 1.00 4.50 -1.24
C THR A 245 1.88 5.29 -2.19
N VAL A 246 1.88 4.96 -3.47
CA VAL A 246 2.47 5.84 -4.48
C VAL A 246 1.37 6.52 -5.26
N PHE A 247 1.55 7.82 -5.48
CA PHE A 247 0.69 8.60 -6.33
C PHE A 247 1.52 9.46 -7.29
N GLY A 248 0.88 9.85 -8.39
CA GLY A 248 1.46 10.70 -9.40
C GLY A 248 0.56 11.90 -9.68
N VAL A 249 1.19 13.04 -9.95
CA VAL A 249 0.51 14.28 -10.35
C VAL A 249 1.09 14.73 -11.68
N ARG A 250 0.23 15.09 -12.61
CA ARG A 250 0.61 15.61 -13.92
C ARG A 250 0.38 17.11 -13.99
N GLU A 251 1.48 17.86 -14.10
CA GLU A 251 1.46 19.33 -14.22
C GLU A 251 2.20 19.74 -15.48
N SER A 252 1.63 20.68 -16.24
CA SER A 252 2.21 21.14 -17.52
C SER A 252 2.56 19.98 -18.47
N GLY A 253 1.73 18.94 -18.47
CA GLY A 253 1.91 17.75 -19.29
C GLY A 253 2.93 16.74 -18.79
N ARG A 254 3.62 16.99 -17.66
CA ARG A 254 4.69 16.14 -17.10
C ARG A 254 4.28 15.54 -15.77
N TRP A 255 4.60 14.27 -15.57
CA TRP A 255 4.33 13.53 -14.35
C TRP A 255 5.45 13.70 -13.32
N SER A 256 5.06 13.84 -12.06
CA SER A 256 5.91 13.64 -10.89
C SER A 256 5.27 12.59 -9.99
N PHE A 257 6.09 11.75 -9.34
CA PHE A 257 5.63 10.71 -8.45
C PHE A 257 6.17 10.88 -7.04
N TYR A 258 5.31 10.52 -6.12
CA TYR A 258 5.50 10.65 -4.69
C TYR A 258 5.15 9.32 -4.04
N PHE A 259 5.85 8.99 -2.96
CA PHE A 259 5.37 7.97 -2.03
C PHE A 259 4.94 8.63 -0.73
N GLN A 260 3.83 8.14 -0.20
CA GLN A 260 3.33 8.50 1.12
C GLN A 260 3.66 7.37 2.07
N LYS A 261 4.45 7.67 3.11
CA LYS A 261 4.65 6.80 4.27
C LYS A 261 3.55 7.12 5.26
N ARG A 262 2.77 6.11 5.66
CA ARG A 262 1.70 6.23 6.64
C ARG A 262 2.04 5.36 7.83
N SER A 263 1.90 5.89 9.04
CA SER A 263 1.92 5.10 10.26
C SER A 263 0.61 5.31 11.01
N ARG A 264 -0.04 4.21 11.40
CA ARG A 264 -1.21 4.21 12.28
C ARG A 264 -0.80 3.65 13.62
N HIS A 265 -1.11 4.38 14.68
CA HIS A 265 -1.06 3.89 16.05
C HIS A 265 -2.50 3.74 16.53
N ASP A 266 -2.96 2.50 16.70
CA ASP A 266 -4.29 2.17 17.21
C ASP A 266 -4.18 1.60 18.61
N TYR A 267 -4.79 2.27 19.58
CA TYR A 267 -4.80 1.79 20.94
C TYR A 267 -6.19 1.87 21.55
N ARG A 268 -6.51 0.85 22.36
CA ARG A 268 -7.77 0.78 23.09
C ARG A 268 -7.49 0.73 24.56
N TYR A 269 -7.99 1.70 25.31
CA TYR A 269 -7.94 1.65 26.76
C TYR A 269 -9.33 1.41 27.36
N LYS A 270 -9.33 0.74 28.50
CA LYS A 270 -10.51 0.61 29.36
C LYS A 270 -10.40 1.64 30.48
N THR A 271 -11.38 2.54 30.54
CA THR A 271 -11.56 3.40 31.71
C THR A 271 -12.59 2.79 32.65
N TRP A 272 -12.65 3.27 33.88
CA TRP A 272 -13.64 2.82 34.85
C TRP A 272 -15.03 3.41 34.62
N THR A 273 -15.16 4.52 33.86
CA THR A 273 -16.43 5.24 33.62
C THR A 273 -16.94 5.21 32.18
N SER A 274 -16.06 5.13 31.18
CA SER A 274 -16.38 5.44 29.78
C SER A 274 -16.33 4.23 28.83
N GLY A 275 -16.27 3.01 29.38
CA GLY A 275 -16.17 1.80 28.58
C GLY A 275 -14.81 1.64 27.90
N ARG A 276 -14.80 0.95 26.76
CA ARG A 276 -13.60 0.74 25.93
C ARG A 276 -13.56 1.81 24.86
N THR A 277 -12.74 2.84 25.04
CA THR A 277 -12.55 3.87 24.02
C THR A 277 -11.39 3.43 23.11
N ARG A 278 -11.64 3.43 21.80
CA ARG A 278 -10.61 3.22 20.77
C ARG A 278 -10.09 4.58 20.35
N HIS A 279 -8.78 4.69 20.23
CA HIS A 279 -8.08 5.86 19.72
C HIS A 279 -7.22 5.43 18.56
N SER A 280 -7.17 6.27 17.53
CA SER A 280 -6.31 6.04 16.40
C SER A 280 -5.66 7.36 16.01
N GLU A 281 -4.34 7.33 15.92
CA GLU A 281 -3.54 8.46 15.49
C GLU A 281 -2.83 8.12 14.19
N TRP A 282 -2.90 9.05 13.24
CA TRP A 282 -2.27 8.95 11.95
C TRP A 282 -1.09 9.90 11.86
N SER A 283 0.01 9.40 11.30
CA SER A 283 1.05 10.27 10.76
C SER A 283 1.30 9.89 9.30
N ALA A 284 1.48 10.91 8.47
CA ALA A 284 1.79 10.74 7.07
C ALA A 284 2.96 11.66 6.67
N GLU A 285 3.91 11.10 5.95
CA GLU A 285 5.03 11.80 5.33
C GLU A 285 4.96 11.55 3.82
N CYS A 286 5.24 12.58 3.03
CA CYS A 286 5.17 12.48 1.57
C CYS A 286 6.50 12.91 0.97
N HIS A 287 7.04 12.09 0.07
CA HIS A 287 8.33 12.32 -0.56
C HIS A 287 8.20 12.15 -2.06
N ARG A 288 8.64 13.16 -2.81
CA ARG A 288 8.83 13.03 -4.26
C ARG A 288 10.03 12.11 -4.50
N PHE A 289 9.88 11.13 -5.38
CA PHE A 289 10.97 10.23 -5.76
C PHE A 289 11.24 10.19 -7.27
N TRP A 290 10.37 10.81 -8.08
CA TRP A 290 10.57 10.89 -9.53
C TRP A 290 9.87 12.10 -10.16
N PRO A 291 10.44 12.74 -11.21
CA PRO A 291 11.83 12.60 -11.62
C PRO A 291 12.77 13.06 -10.50
N ALA A 292 13.98 12.49 -10.48
CA ALA A 292 15.01 12.80 -9.47
C ALA A 292 15.38 14.29 -9.44
#